data_AF-A0A812UF54-F1
#
_entry.id   AF-A0A812UF54-F1
#
_cell.length_a   1.000
_cell.length_b   1.000
_cell.length_c   1.000
_cell.angle_alpha   90.00
_cell.angle_beta   90.00
_cell.angle_gamma   90.00
#
_symmetry.space_group_name_H-M   'P 1'
#
loop_
_entity.id
_entity.type
_entity.pdbx_description
1 polymer ?
#
loop_
_entity_poly.entity_id
_entity_poly.type
_entity_poly.pdbx_seq_one_letter_code
_entity_poly.pdbx_strand_id
1 'polypeptide(L)'
;MATGDKQKEFLERIPEEWRAITVRQLQGVRKDIIRRCPSHIAMGGLSQSRFHNRARVSQEATGALGAFLPDSDSAEEQVHVKVEKGAFQEGHAVHISGKDCGVATSITWCSDNWTSVRDWQTPLTPEDVTLYDFNYYRLSPSTVPMGILIVGLTASACGSDDVCLQESTRAKGRVSSVADEEVRILVDRGRFEVGAPITVAGKVVGAPDAFLWNDEVRHCSYVELLTKKPQKPKYFVSHWWGEGVLDFVACLEQHANIHSLGLDAPYWVCAYANDQHELASALGTDPKASSFFRALVGEECRGVLLILNRPRSDDIPAGVPFTRIWCVFEQFVALTSEYSPNLSLDICSWDGKAAQLLVQGLTEAEAKEENFLPGKGYGRKQSREEHFPL
;
A
#
# COMPACT_ATOMS: atom_id res chain seq x y z
N MET A 1 -30.96 13.58 6.51
CA MET A 1 -29.85 14.55 6.54
C MET A 1 -29.17 14.43 7.90
N ALA A 2 -28.02 13.75 8.00
CA ALA A 2 -27.13 13.73 9.19
C ALA A 2 -25.88 12.81 9.05
N THR A 3 -25.65 12.13 7.92
CA THR A 3 -24.53 11.15 7.78
C THR A 3 -23.42 11.59 6.81
N GLY A 4 -23.59 12.71 6.11
CA GLY A 4 -22.63 13.21 5.10
C GLY A 4 -21.44 13.99 5.66
N ASP A 5 -21.60 14.66 6.81
CA ASP A 5 -20.56 15.58 7.32
C ASP A 5 -19.40 14.86 8.01
N LYS A 6 -19.65 13.73 8.70
CA LYS A 6 -18.59 13.00 9.42
C LYS A 6 -17.58 12.28 8.52
N GLN A 7 -18.01 11.83 7.33
CA GLN A 7 -17.10 11.20 6.36
C GLN A 7 -16.18 12.24 5.71
N LYS A 8 -16.69 13.45 5.46
CA LYS A 8 -15.92 14.56 4.92
C LYS A 8 -14.93 15.10 5.94
N GLU A 9 -15.36 15.26 7.20
CA GLU A 9 -14.51 15.66 8.32
C GLU A 9 -13.40 14.63 8.62
N PHE A 10 -13.64 13.33 8.45
CA PHE A 10 -12.62 12.28 8.54
C PHE A 10 -11.61 12.33 7.37
N LEU A 11 -12.09 12.50 6.13
CA LEU A 11 -11.23 12.60 4.94
C LEU A 11 -10.40 13.88 4.90
N GLU A 12 -10.86 14.96 5.54
CA GLU A 12 -10.15 16.22 5.74
C GLU A 12 -9.13 16.15 6.89
N ARG A 13 -9.23 15.16 7.80
CA ARG A 13 -8.25 14.88 8.86
C ARG A 13 -7.13 13.92 8.45
N ILE A 14 -7.27 13.25 7.30
CA ILE A 14 -6.19 12.47 6.71
C ILE A 14 -5.28 13.45 5.95
N PRO A 15 -4.01 13.63 6.38
CA PRO A 15 -3.10 14.53 5.69
C PRO A 15 -2.95 14.10 4.21
N GLU A 16 -2.96 15.08 3.30
CA GLU A 16 -3.04 14.87 1.85
C GLU A 16 -1.90 13.97 1.33
N GLU A 17 -0.75 14.00 2.01
CA GLU A 17 0.43 13.16 1.83
C GLU A 17 0.20 11.64 1.95
N TRP A 18 -0.74 11.20 2.80
CA TRP A 18 -0.99 9.77 3.04
C TRP A 18 -1.96 9.16 2.03
N ARG A 19 -2.62 10.00 1.22
CA ARG A 19 -3.38 9.49 0.07
C ARG A 19 -2.42 8.81 -0.92
N ALA A 20 -1.18 9.24 -1.07
CA ALA A 20 -0.29 8.71 -2.12
C ALA A 20 0.13 7.23 -1.97
N ILE A 21 0.39 6.74 -0.75
CA ILE A 21 0.83 5.35 -0.52
C ILE A 21 -0.30 4.35 -0.81
N THR A 22 -1.54 4.82 -0.75
CA THR A 22 -2.72 3.97 -0.75
C THR A 22 -3.67 4.24 -1.95
N VAL A 23 -3.62 5.43 -2.53
CA VAL A 23 -4.42 5.85 -3.69
C VAL A 23 -3.69 5.57 -5.00
N ARG A 24 -2.36 5.48 -5.03
CA ARG A 24 -1.62 5.18 -6.27
C ARG A 24 -1.80 3.75 -6.79
N GLN A 25 -2.43 2.85 -6.03
CA GLN A 25 -2.80 1.53 -6.54
C GLN A 25 -4.24 1.46 -7.09
N LEU A 26 -5.16 2.40 -6.82
CA LEU A 26 -6.60 2.06 -6.90
C LEU A 26 -7.62 3.19 -7.20
N GLN A 27 -7.27 4.39 -7.67
CA GLN A 27 -8.32 5.40 -7.99
C GLN A 27 -8.13 6.13 -9.33
N GLY A 28 -8.94 5.68 -10.29
CA GLY A 28 -9.35 6.46 -11.44
C GLY A 28 -9.97 7.80 -11.01
N VAL A 29 -9.32 8.89 -11.41
CA VAL A 29 -9.76 10.25 -11.16
C VAL A 29 -10.82 10.68 -12.21
N ARG A 30 -11.80 11.45 -11.73
CA ARG A 30 -12.68 12.46 -12.39
C ARG A 30 -14.17 12.11 -12.36
N LYS A 31 -15.12 13.03 -12.13
CA LYS A 31 -15.27 14.49 -12.37
C LYS A 31 -16.34 14.98 -11.35
N ASP A 32 -16.22 16.09 -10.63
CA ASP A 32 -16.87 17.36 -10.99
C ASP A 32 -16.47 18.47 -9.99
N ILE A 33 -15.55 19.36 -10.40
CA ILE A 33 -15.39 20.69 -9.80
C ILE A 33 -16.11 21.66 -10.73
N ILE A 34 -17.44 21.83 -10.57
CA ILE A 34 -18.16 23.04 -10.96
C ILE A 34 -19.34 23.24 -10.00
N ARG A 35 -19.24 24.20 -9.07
CA ARG A 35 -20.15 25.36 -8.97
C ARG A 35 -19.84 26.22 -7.74
N ARG A 36 -19.38 27.44 -8.06
CA ARG A 36 -19.69 28.75 -7.44
C ARG A 36 -19.43 28.92 -5.95
N CYS A 37 -18.58 29.90 -5.62
CA CYS A 37 -19.10 31.17 -5.13
C CYS A 37 -18.17 32.36 -5.45
N PRO A 38 -18.72 33.59 -5.54
CA PRO A 38 -18.14 34.74 -6.24
C PRO A 38 -17.50 35.77 -5.30
N SER A 39 -16.78 36.73 -5.93
CA SER A 39 -16.48 38.11 -5.45
C SER A 39 -15.49 38.21 -4.27
N HIS A 40 -14.48 39.07 -4.20
CA HIS A 40 -14.15 40.34 -4.87
C HIS A 40 -12.61 40.57 -4.83
N ILE A 41 -12.08 41.07 -5.96
CA ILE A 41 -11.22 42.27 -6.14
C ILE A 41 -10.01 42.51 -5.20
N ALA A 42 -8.81 42.56 -5.80
CA ALA A 42 -7.97 43.77 -5.81
C ALA A 42 -6.98 43.75 -6.99
N MET A 43 -7.04 44.79 -7.83
CA MET A 43 -6.12 45.08 -8.92
C MET A 43 -4.90 45.87 -8.44
N GLY A 44 -3.81 45.74 -9.20
CA GLY A 44 -2.66 46.67 -9.27
C GLY A 44 -1.36 45.87 -9.34
N GLY A 45 -0.48 45.95 -10.34
CA GLY A 45 -0.30 46.87 -11.46
C GLY A 45 1.21 47.11 -11.61
N LEU A 46 1.73 47.05 -12.85
CA LEU A 46 3.06 47.52 -13.31
C LEU A 46 4.28 46.64 -12.93
N SER A 47 5.34 46.45 -13.73
CA SER A 47 5.70 46.88 -15.09
C SER A 47 6.87 46.04 -15.66
N GLN A 48 6.94 46.04 -16.99
CA GLN A 48 7.99 45.63 -17.94
C GLN A 48 9.48 45.62 -17.51
N SER A 49 10.23 44.63 -18.04
CA SER A 49 11.49 44.82 -18.83
C SER A 49 11.96 43.46 -19.39
N ARG A 50 11.81 43.19 -20.71
CA ARG A 50 12.80 43.30 -21.81
C ARG A 50 14.07 42.42 -21.67
N PHE A 51 14.23 41.49 -22.61
CA PHE A 51 15.42 41.22 -23.48
C PHE A 51 15.10 39.97 -24.34
N HIS A 52 14.58 40.08 -25.58
CA HIS A 52 15.29 40.12 -26.88
C HIS A 52 16.44 39.11 -27.07
N ASN A 53 16.23 38.05 -27.89
CA ASN A 53 16.78 38.00 -29.25
C ASN A 53 16.38 36.74 -30.07
N ARG A 54 15.94 37.02 -31.32
CA ARG A 54 16.11 36.33 -32.63
C ARG A 54 15.76 34.82 -32.74
N ALA A 55 14.70 34.41 -33.45
CA ALA A 55 14.36 34.51 -34.89
C ALA A 55 15.00 33.45 -35.80
N ARG A 56 14.19 32.53 -36.35
CA ARG A 56 14.00 32.32 -37.80
C ARG A 56 12.83 31.37 -38.11
N VAL A 57 12.30 31.51 -39.32
CA VAL A 57 10.97 31.17 -39.86
C VAL A 57 11.12 30.35 -41.15
N SER A 58 10.19 29.43 -41.42
CA SER A 58 9.57 29.11 -42.74
C SER A 58 8.49 28.02 -42.52
N GLN A 59 7.17 28.21 -42.71
CA GLN A 59 6.35 28.29 -43.96
C GLN A 59 6.74 27.21 -45.00
N GLU A 60 5.88 26.42 -45.67
CA GLU A 60 4.42 26.42 -45.92
C GLU A 60 4.03 25.10 -46.67
N ALA A 61 2.72 24.90 -46.93
CA ALA A 61 2.09 24.13 -48.04
C ALA A 61 1.44 22.73 -47.79
N THR A 62 0.12 22.77 -47.54
CA THR A 62 -1.01 22.09 -48.24
C THR A 62 -0.82 20.88 -49.17
N GLY A 63 -1.68 19.85 -49.03
CA GLY A 63 -2.09 18.96 -50.13
C GLY A 63 -2.51 17.54 -49.71
N ALA A 64 -3.63 17.02 -50.22
CA ALA A 64 -4.37 15.88 -49.67
C ALA A 64 -4.27 14.56 -50.48
N LEU A 65 -4.67 13.47 -49.80
CA LEU A 65 -5.19 12.16 -50.26
C LEU A 65 -4.21 11.02 -50.67
N GLY A 66 -4.22 9.93 -49.88
CA GLY A 66 -4.16 8.55 -50.39
C GLY A 66 -3.15 7.56 -49.76
N ALA A 67 -3.63 6.75 -48.80
CA ALA A 67 -3.31 5.32 -48.55
C ALA A 67 -1.89 4.81 -48.15
N PHE A 68 -1.88 3.98 -47.09
CA PHE A 68 -0.87 3.00 -46.58
C PHE A 68 0.41 3.50 -45.85
N LEU A 69 0.66 2.92 -44.66
CA LEU A 69 1.75 3.05 -43.64
C LEU A 69 3.17 2.64 -44.19
N PRO A 70 4.37 2.86 -43.55
CA PRO A 70 4.73 3.03 -42.11
C PRO A 70 5.94 3.99 -41.77
N ASP A 71 6.43 3.96 -40.50
CA ASP A 71 7.72 4.46 -39.90
C ASP A 71 7.96 6.00 -39.82
N SER A 72 8.70 6.63 -38.90
CA SER A 72 9.41 6.37 -37.62
C SER A 72 9.86 7.75 -37.06
N ASP A 73 10.34 7.80 -35.80
CA ASP A 73 11.15 8.87 -35.17
C ASP A 73 10.51 10.20 -34.75
N SER A 74 10.92 10.86 -33.66
CA SER A 74 11.34 10.47 -32.31
C SER A 74 11.43 11.79 -31.54
N ALA A 75 10.90 11.82 -30.33
CA ALA A 75 11.38 12.66 -29.25
C ALA A 75 11.01 11.95 -27.95
N GLU A 76 11.74 10.87 -27.68
CA GLU A 76 11.87 10.35 -26.33
C GLU A 76 12.46 11.49 -25.47
N GLU A 77 11.63 12.15 -24.67
CA GLU A 77 12.15 12.92 -23.54
C GLU A 77 12.68 11.92 -22.51
N GLN A 78 13.98 11.65 -22.60
CA GLN A 78 14.72 10.95 -21.56
C GLN A 78 14.59 11.73 -20.24
N VAL A 79 13.99 11.09 -19.24
CA VAL A 79 13.88 11.63 -17.88
C VAL A 79 15.19 11.38 -17.15
N HIS A 80 16.00 12.42 -16.97
CA HIS A 80 17.17 12.38 -16.11
C HIS A 80 16.76 12.43 -14.63
N VAL A 81 16.98 11.32 -13.91
CA VAL A 81 16.89 11.27 -12.45
C VAL A 81 18.20 11.81 -11.88
N LYS A 82 18.15 12.98 -11.23
CA LYS A 82 19.31 13.53 -10.51
C LYS A 82 19.12 13.30 -9.01
N VAL A 83 19.83 12.32 -8.47
CA VAL A 83 19.96 12.13 -7.02
C VAL A 83 21.09 13.04 -6.55
N GLU A 84 20.77 14.14 -5.86
CA GLU A 84 21.80 14.96 -5.23
C GLU A 84 22.29 14.28 -3.94
N LYS A 85 23.59 13.95 -3.87
CA LYS A 85 24.21 13.39 -2.67
C LYS A 85 24.09 14.38 -1.51
N GLY A 86 23.41 13.98 -0.44
CA GLY A 86 23.36 14.70 0.83
C GLY A 86 22.90 13.79 1.97
N ALA A 87 23.45 13.97 3.17
CA ALA A 87 23.02 13.25 4.37
C ALA A 87 21.65 13.74 4.82
N PHE A 88 20.75 12.81 5.18
CA PHE A 88 19.41 13.10 5.70
C PHE A 88 19.52 13.89 7.00
N GLN A 89 18.91 15.08 7.04
CA GLN A 89 18.73 15.87 8.26
C GLN A 89 17.26 16.14 8.50
N GLU A 90 16.87 16.11 9.77
CA GLU A 90 15.53 16.35 10.29
C GLU A 90 14.90 17.59 9.63
N GLY A 91 13.69 17.44 9.06
CA GLY A 91 12.94 18.53 8.43
C GLY A 91 13.02 18.67 6.90
N HIS A 92 13.74 17.79 6.19
CA HIS A 92 13.73 17.80 4.70
C HIS A 92 12.66 16.86 4.12
N ALA A 93 11.82 17.40 3.23
CA ALA A 93 10.90 16.60 2.41
C ALA A 93 11.65 15.94 1.24
N VAL A 94 11.41 14.65 1.00
CA VAL A 94 11.91 13.95 -0.19
C VAL A 94 11.03 14.36 -1.38
N HIS A 95 11.58 15.16 -2.29
CA HIS A 95 10.90 15.58 -3.50
C HIS A 95 11.15 14.60 -4.65
N ILE A 96 10.14 13.81 -5.00
CA ILE A 96 10.09 13.04 -6.25
C ILE A 96 9.16 13.77 -7.21
N SER A 97 9.71 14.61 -8.08
CA SER A 97 8.94 15.32 -9.11
C SER A 97 8.96 14.56 -10.44
N GLY A 98 7.81 14.04 -10.86
CA GLY A 98 7.55 13.69 -12.26
C GLY A 98 7.11 14.95 -13.00
N LYS A 99 7.66 15.19 -14.20
CA LYS A 99 7.65 16.52 -14.84
C LYS A 99 6.26 17.05 -15.25
N ASP A 100 5.19 16.25 -15.21
CA ASP A 100 3.84 16.70 -15.61
C ASP A 100 2.73 16.46 -14.58
N CYS A 101 3.09 16.08 -13.36
CA CYS A 101 2.16 16.13 -12.23
C CYS A 101 2.61 17.24 -11.30
N GLY A 102 1.98 18.42 -11.40
CA GLY A 102 2.16 19.56 -10.49
C GLY A 102 1.73 19.30 -9.04
N VAL A 103 1.87 18.07 -8.56
CA VAL A 103 1.60 17.66 -7.18
C VAL A 103 2.91 17.09 -6.63
N ALA A 104 3.62 17.94 -5.89
CA ALA A 104 4.70 17.50 -5.02
C ALA A 104 4.10 16.49 -4.02
N THR A 105 4.59 15.25 -4.03
CA THR A 105 4.22 14.26 -3.00
C THR A 105 5.30 14.31 -1.93
N SER A 106 5.03 15.03 -0.83
CA SER A 106 5.84 14.93 0.39
C SER A 106 5.25 13.81 1.24
N ILE A 107 5.94 12.70 1.47
CA ILE A 107 5.58 11.79 2.57
C ILE A 107 6.16 12.44 3.83
N THR A 108 5.35 13.22 4.55
CA THR A 108 5.77 13.83 5.81
C THR A 108 5.80 12.76 6.89
N TRP A 109 6.96 12.14 7.07
CA TRP A 109 7.32 11.21 8.15
C TRP A 109 7.39 11.88 9.54
N CYS A 110 6.89 13.10 9.67
CA CYS A 110 7.01 13.88 10.90
C CYS A 110 6.08 13.33 11.99
N SER A 111 6.68 12.68 12.99
CA SER A 111 6.45 12.88 14.45
C SER A 111 6.08 11.66 15.31
N ASP A 112 5.86 10.46 14.78
CA ASP A 112 5.22 9.43 15.59
C ASP A 112 6.16 8.60 16.50
N ASN A 113 7.48 8.81 16.47
CA ASN A 113 8.46 8.10 17.32
C ASN A 113 8.18 6.58 17.42
N TRP A 114 7.91 5.92 16.29
CA TRP A 114 7.60 4.48 16.28
C TRP A 114 8.80 3.68 16.78
N THR A 115 8.50 2.66 17.59
CA THR A 115 9.48 1.65 18.01
C THR A 115 9.13 0.31 17.40
N SER A 116 10.14 -0.47 17.03
CA SER A 116 9.96 -1.80 16.46
C SER A 116 9.07 -2.67 17.34
N VAL A 117 8.06 -3.31 16.76
CA VAL A 117 7.20 -4.24 17.50
C VAL A 117 7.90 -5.55 17.88
N ARG A 118 9.13 -5.76 17.38
CA ARG A 118 9.96 -6.93 17.69
C ARG A 118 10.59 -6.85 19.08
N ASP A 119 11.20 -5.70 19.39
CA ASP A 119 11.92 -5.49 20.64
C ASP A 119 11.32 -4.38 21.52
N TRP A 120 10.46 -3.55 20.95
CA TRP A 120 9.80 -2.40 21.58
C TRP A 120 10.76 -1.36 22.16
N GLN A 121 11.98 -1.33 21.65
CA GLN A 121 13.06 -0.47 22.12
C GLN A 121 13.67 0.32 20.96
N THR A 122 13.87 -0.34 19.82
CA THR A 122 14.54 0.22 18.66
C THR A 122 13.65 1.25 17.97
N PRO A 123 14.03 2.54 17.92
CA PRO A 123 13.31 3.53 17.13
C PRO A 123 13.40 3.18 15.63
N LEU A 124 12.29 3.34 14.91
CA LEU A 124 12.22 3.02 13.49
C LEU A 124 12.47 4.25 12.62
N THR A 125 13.32 4.07 11.61
CA THR A 125 13.40 4.96 10.45
C THR A 125 12.38 4.53 9.38
N PRO A 126 12.10 5.37 8.36
CA PRO A 126 11.28 4.98 7.22
C PRO A 126 11.65 3.66 6.57
N GLU A 127 12.95 3.42 6.42
CA GLU A 127 13.53 2.26 5.77
C GLU A 127 13.41 1.00 6.65
N ASP A 128 13.25 1.17 7.96
CA ASP A 128 13.14 0.07 8.92
C ASP A 128 11.71 -0.42 9.14
N VAL A 129 10.69 0.35 8.74
CA VAL A 129 9.29 -0.03 8.95
C VAL A 129 8.94 -1.27 8.16
N THR A 130 8.52 -2.30 8.88
CA THR A 130 7.94 -3.51 8.31
C THR A 130 6.42 -3.42 8.27
N LEU A 131 5.77 -4.37 7.60
CA LEU A 131 4.31 -4.45 7.62
C LEU A 131 3.76 -4.83 9.00
N TYR A 132 4.55 -5.48 9.87
CA TYR A 132 4.17 -5.67 11.27
C TYR A 132 4.04 -4.34 12.00
N ASP A 133 5.02 -3.46 11.84
CA ASP A 133 5.02 -2.13 12.48
C ASP A 133 3.89 -1.27 11.89
N PHE A 134 3.75 -1.25 10.56
CA PHE A 134 2.69 -0.52 9.89
C PHE A 134 1.30 -1.04 10.29
N ASN A 135 1.13 -2.36 10.43
CA ASN A 135 -0.13 -2.91 10.92
C ASN A 135 -0.45 -2.48 12.34
N TYR A 136 0.56 -2.48 13.22
CA TYR A 136 0.42 -2.13 14.62
C TYR A 136 0.11 -0.64 14.81
N TYR A 137 0.86 0.26 14.17
CA TYR A 137 0.68 1.71 14.37
C TYR A 137 -0.39 2.32 13.47
N ARG A 138 -0.70 1.73 12.31
CA ARG A 138 -1.56 2.36 11.32
C ARG A 138 -2.78 1.54 10.93
N LEU A 139 -2.60 0.30 10.47
CA LEU A 139 -3.74 -0.46 9.93
C LEU A 139 -4.75 -0.78 11.04
N SER A 140 -4.31 -1.40 12.13
CA SER A 140 -5.19 -1.84 13.22
C SER A 140 -6.01 -0.69 13.81
N PRO A 141 -5.45 0.49 14.12
CA PRO A 141 -6.26 1.63 14.56
C PRO A 141 -7.23 2.16 13.49
N SER A 142 -6.79 2.22 12.23
CA SER A 142 -7.58 2.82 11.15
C SER A 142 -8.79 1.97 10.77
N THR A 143 -8.69 0.64 10.94
CA THR A 143 -9.75 -0.32 10.58
C THR A 143 -10.86 -0.43 11.61
N VAL A 144 -10.72 0.22 12.77
CA VAL A 144 -11.78 0.37 13.78
C VAL A 144 -12.00 1.85 14.09
N PRO A 145 -12.46 2.66 13.11
CA PRO A 145 -12.52 4.12 13.25
C PRO A 145 -13.43 4.59 14.39
N MET A 146 -14.39 3.76 14.81
CA MET A 146 -15.31 4.04 15.93
C MET A 146 -14.87 3.36 17.23
N GLY A 147 -13.66 2.80 17.26
CA GLY A 147 -13.14 2.01 18.37
C GLY A 147 -13.59 0.56 18.33
N ILE A 148 -13.30 -0.16 19.40
CA ILE A 148 -13.74 -1.54 19.66
C ILE A 148 -14.68 -1.55 20.87
N LEU A 149 -15.69 -2.42 20.85
CA LEU A 149 -16.59 -2.63 21.98
C LEU A 149 -16.21 -3.93 22.68
N ILE A 150 -15.89 -3.84 23.96
CA ILE A 150 -15.40 -4.96 24.76
C ILE A 150 -16.41 -5.29 25.85
N VAL A 151 -16.64 -6.59 26.06
CA VAL A 151 -17.36 -7.13 27.22
C VAL A 151 -16.42 -7.87 28.17
N GLY A 152 -16.81 -7.96 29.45
CA GLY A 152 -16.05 -8.67 30.49
C GLY A 152 -15.10 -7.78 31.31
N LEU A 153 -15.08 -6.48 31.05
CA LEU A 153 -14.33 -5.53 31.86
C LEU A 153 -15.18 -5.00 33.01
N THR A 154 -14.53 -4.65 34.13
CA THR A 154 -15.17 -3.94 35.24
C THR A 154 -15.46 -2.50 34.82
N ALA A 155 -16.58 -2.29 34.14
CA ALA A 155 -17.00 -1.01 33.58
C ALA A 155 -17.01 0.14 34.59
N SER A 156 -17.42 -0.12 35.85
CA SER A 156 -17.40 0.87 36.93
C SER A 156 -16.01 1.39 37.30
N ALA A 157 -14.95 0.71 36.86
CA ALA A 157 -13.56 1.13 37.06
C ALA A 157 -12.99 1.95 35.89
N CYS A 158 -13.78 2.18 34.83
CA CYS A 158 -13.37 2.90 33.63
C CYS A 158 -13.99 4.31 33.60
N GLY A 159 -13.17 5.35 33.49
CA GLY A 159 -13.60 6.72 33.22
C GLY A 159 -13.54 7.04 31.73
N SER A 160 -14.34 8.01 31.28
CA SER A 160 -14.22 8.57 29.93
C SER A 160 -12.83 9.17 29.72
N ASP A 161 -12.26 8.99 28.53
CA ASP A 161 -10.91 9.40 28.12
C ASP A 161 -9.74 8.74 28.88
N ASP A 162 -10.01 7.77 29.76
CA ASP A 162 -8.95 7.03 30.44
C ASP A 162 -8.11 6.24 29.43
N VAL A 163 -6.79 6.21 29.67
CA VAL A 163 -5.87 5.44 28.85
C VAL A 163 -6.01 3.96 29.18
N CYS A 164 -6.23 3.15 28.14
CA CYS A 164 -6.28 1.70 28.20
C CYS A 164 -4.99 1.10 27.65
N LEU A 165 -4.46 0.09 28.34
CA LEU A 165 -3.28 -0.67 27.95
C LEU A 165 -3.52 -2.17 28.12
N GLN A 166 -3.11 -2.96 27.13
CA GLN A 166 -3.00 -4.40 27.26
C GLN A 166 -1.53 -4.80 27.14
N GLU A 167 -0.91 -5.26 28.23
CA GLU A 167 0.54 -5.51 28.26
C GLU A 167 0.98 -6.64 27.33
N SER A 168 0.15 -7.67 27.13
CA SER A 168 0.50 -8.83 26.29
C SER A 168 0.72 -8.47 24.83
N THR A 169 -0.10 -7.56 24.30
CA THR A 169 -0.06 -7.09 22.91
C THR A 169 0.55 -5.69 22.79
N ARG A 170 0.80 -5.04 23.93
CA ARG A 170 1.11 -3.62 24.08
C ARG A 170 0.10 -2.71 23.39
N ALA A 171 -1.12 -3.18 23.14
CA ALA A 171 -2.16 -2.36 22.55
C ALA A 171 -2.48 -1.20 23.48
N LYS A 172 -2.73 -0.03 22.88
CA LYS A 172 -3.09 1.19 23.58
C LYS A 172 -4.30 1.83 22.95
N GLY A 173 -5.17 2.36 23.78
CA GLY A 173 -6.31 3.16 23.36
C GLY A 173 -6.83 4.05 24.46
N ARG A 174 -8.00 4.65 24.24
CA ARG A 174 -8.72 5.49 25.21
C ARG A 174 -10.17 5.06 25.33
N VAL A 175 -10.69 5.06 26.55
CA VAL A 175 -12.11 4.82 26.79
C VAL A 175 -12.92 5.95 26.15
N SER A 176 -13.80 5.62 25.21
CA SER A 176 -14.72 6.58 24.61
C SER A 176 -16.09 6.58 25.26
N SER A 177 -16.55 5.43 25.76
CA SER A 177 -17.82 5.31 26.45
C SER A 177 -17.86 4.05 27.29
N VAL A 178 -18.69 4.07 28.33
CA VAL A 178 -18.94 2.94 29.22
C VAL A 178 -20.46 2.81 29.38
N ALA A 179 -20.99 1.63 29.13
CA ALA A 179 -22.42 1.33 29.30
C ALA A 179 -22.56 -0.09 29.87
N ASP A 180 -23.19 -0.22 31.04
CA ASP A 180 -23.36 -1.49 31.75
C ASP A 180 -22.06 -2.31 31.90
N GLU A 181 -21.89 -3.39 31.13
CA GLU A 181 -20.70 -4.25 31.12
C GLU A 181 -19.85 -4.08 29.84
N GLU A 182 -20.18 -3.07 29.03
CA GLU A 182 -19.56 -2.77 27.75
C GLU A 182 -18.67 -1.52 27.85
N VAL A 183 -17.41 -1.68 27.42
CA VAL A 183 -16.44 -0.58 27.37
C VAL A 183 -16.01 -0.37 25.92
N ARG A 184 -16.18 0.85 25.42
CA ARG A 184 -15.73 1.23 24.08
C ARG A 184 -14.34 1.85 24.17
N ILE A 185 -13.39 1.32 23.41
CA ILE A 185 -12.01 1.82 23.36
C ILE A 185 -11.69 2.32 21.95
N LEU A 186 -11.33 3.60 21.83
CA LEU A 186 -10.70 4.13 20.63
C LEU A 186 -9.25 3.66 20.59
N VAL A 187 -8.88 2.93 19.54
CA VAL A 187 -7.55 2.32 19.44
C VAL A 187 -6.55 3.37 18.94
N ASP A 188 -5.47 3.58 19.69
CA ASP A 188 -4.37 4.45 19.29
C ASP A 188 -3.28 3.65 18.55
N ARG A 189 -2.98 2.43 19.02
CA ARG A 189 -2.02 1.51 18.41
C ARG A 189 -2.23 0.07 18.88
N GLY A 190 -1.77 -0.87 18.06
CA GLY A 190 -1.87 -2.30 18.30
C GLY A 190 -3.29 -2.85 18.15
N ARG A 191 -3.44 -4.08 18.62
CA ARG A 191 -4.71 -4.81 18.61
C ARG A 191 -4.95 -5.39 19.99
N PHE A 192 -6.11 -5.10 20.56
CA PHE A 192 -6.54 -5.72 21.81
C PHE A 192 -7.00 -7.15 21.53
N GLU A 193 -6.72 -8.07 22.44
CA GLU A 193 -7.07 -9.49 22.34
C GLU A 193 -7.87 -9.95 23.56
N VAL A 194 -8.62 -11.04 23.40
CA VAL A 194 -9.36 -11.67 24.50
C VAL A 194 -8.44 -12.41 25.48
N GLY A 195 -8.90 -12.60 26.71
CA GLY A 195 -8.26 -13.46 27.71
C GLY A 195 -7.05 -12.87 28.45
N ALA A 196 -6.47 -11.76 27.98
CA ALA A 196 -5.38 -11.07 28.68
C ALA A 196 -5.87 -9.78 29.38
N PRO A 197 -5.42 -9.49 30.62
CA PRO A 197 -5.88 -8.33 31.37
C PRO A 197 -5.60 -6.98 30.68
N ILE A 198 -6.55 -6.06 30.82
CA ILE A 198 -6.43 -4.66 30.45
C ILE A 198 -6.26 -3.81 31.71
N THR A 199 -5.41 -2.80 31.61
CA THR A 199 -5.23 -1.75 32.60
C THR A 199 -5.87 -0.46 32.08
N VAL A 200 -6.70 0.19 32.90
CA VAL A 200 -7.32 1.49 32.63
C VAL A 200 -6.91 2.46 33.73
N ALA A 201 -6.37 3.63 33.37
CA ALA A 201 -5.84 4.61 34.33
C ALA A 201 -4.89 4.01 35.39
N GLY A 202 -4.07 3.04 34.98
CA GLY A 202 -3.11 2.35 35.85
C GLY A 202 -3.70 1.26 36.76
N LYS A 203 -4.99 0.94 36.65
CA LYS A 203 -5.65 -0.13 37.41
C LYS A 203 -6.07 -1.28 36.49
N VAL A 204 -5.83 -2.52 36.92
CA VAL A 204 -6.31 -3.70 36.19
C VAL A 204 -7.84 -3.75 36.29
N VAL A 205 -8.52 -3.80 35.14
CA VAL A 205 -10.00 -3.79 35.07
C VAL A 205 -10.61 -5.13 34.65
N GLY A 206 -9.78 -6.13 34.34
CA GLY A 206 -10.22 -7.46 33.92
C GLY A 206 -9.65 -7.85 32.55
N ALA A 207 -9.95 -9.07 32.10
CA ALA A 207 -9.61 -9.55 30.77
C ALA A 207 -10.85 -9.48 29.87
N PRO A 208 -10.73 -9.07 28.60
CA PRO A 208 -11.84 -9.11 27.65
C PRO A 208 -12.33 -10.55 27.44
N ASP A 209 -13.63 -10.77 27.55
CA ASP A 209 -14.26 -12.06 27.23
C ASP A 209 -14.52 -12.18 25.73
N ALA A 210 -14.96 -11.09 25.11
CA ALA A 210 -15.25 -11.00 23.68
C ALA A 210 -15.21 -9.55 23.18
N PHE A 211 -15.15 -9.40 21.86
CA PHE A 211 -15.42 -8.15 21.15
C PHE A 211 -16.80 -8.23 20.50
N LEU A 212 -17.56 -7.14 20.57
CA LEU A 212 -18.86 -7.02 19.93
C LEU A 212 -18.75 -6.14 18.68
N TRP A 213 -19.27 -6.67 17.56
CA TRP A 213 -19.30 -5.98 16.27
C TRP A 213 -20.76 -5.72 15.89
N ASN A 214 -21.18 -4.46 15.90
CA ASN A 214 -22.53 -4.03 15.56
C ASN A 214 -22.48 -2.69 14.79
N ASP A 215 -23.63 -2.13 14.40
CA ASP A 215 -23.67 -0.87 13.64
C ASP A 215 -23.02 0.32 14.37
N GLU A 216 -22.88 0.26 15.69
CA GLU A 216 -22.21 1.29 16.47
C GLU A 216 -20.68 1.15 16.49
N VAL A 217 -20.16 -0.03 16.13
CA VAL A 217 -18.75 -0.35 16.02
C VAL A 217 -18.44 -0.87 14.63
N ARG A 218 -17.98 0.06 13.78
CA ARG A 218 -17.51 -0.28 12.44
C ARG A 218 -16.09 -0.85 12.52
N HIS A 219 -15.95 -2.09 12.07
CA HIS A 219 -14.66 -2.69 11.71
C HIS A 219 -14.67 -3.04 10.21
N CYS A 220 -13.50 -3.10 9.58
CA CYS A 220 -13.36 -3.46 8.17
C CYS A 220 -11.92 -3.82 7.81
N SER A 221 -11.73 -4.39 6.63
CA SER A 221 -10.39 -4.45 6.03
C SER A 221 -9.88 -3.04 5.69
N TYR A 222 -8.56 -2.89 5.54
CA TYR A 222 -7.99 -1.59 5.18
C TYR A 222 -8.48 -1.14 3.79
N VAL A 223 -8.63 -2.06 2.83
CA VAL A 223 -9.10 -1.74 1.47
C VAL A 223 -10.50 -1.12 1.44
N GLU A 224 -11.38 -1.50 2.36
CA GLU A 224 -12.76 -0.95 2.46
C GLU A 224 -12.80 0.50 2.96
N LEU A 225 -11.72 0.99 3.59
CA LEU A 225 -11.57 2.41 3.92
C LEU A 225 -11.25 3.25 2.68
N LEU A 226 -10.63 2.63 1.67
CA LEU A 226 -10.05 3.30 0.51
C LEU A 226 -11.03 3.33 -0.65
N THR A 227 -11.90 2.32 -0.73
CA THR A 227 -12.83 2.17 -1.83
C THR A 227 -14.11 1.46 -1.38
N LYS A 228 -15.24 1.90 -1.95
CA LYS A 228 -16.54 1.25 -1.78
C LYS A 228 -16.83 0.23 -2.89
N LYS A 229 -15.93 0.12 -3.88
CA LYS A 229 -16.09 -0.80 -5.01
C LYS A 229 -15.29 -2.07 -4.75
N PRO A 230 -15.83 -3.26 -5.09
CA PRO A 230 -15.05 -4.49 -5.10
C PRO A 230 -13.81 -4.32 -5.98
N GLN A 231 -12.64 -4.71 -5.46
CA GLN A 231 -11.38 -4.72 -6.20
C GLN A 231 -11.04 -6.17 -6.56
N LYS A 232 -11.19 -6.52 -7.82
CA LYS A 232 -10.76 -7.85 -8.31
C LYS A 232 -9.26 -7.77 -8.60
N PRO A 233 -8.40 -8.53 -7.92
CA PRO A 233 -6.96 -8.41 -8.09
C PRO A 233 -6.50 -8.93 -9.46
N LYS A 234 -5.59 -8.20 -10.10
CA LYS A 234 -4.86 -8.68 -11.28
C LYS A 234 -3.70 -9.58 -10.89
N TYR A 235 -3.10 -9.32 -9.74
CA TYR A 235 -2.01 -10.12 -9.19
C TYR A 235 -2.21 -10.32 -7.69
N PHE A 236 -1.88 -11.52 -7.25
CA PHE A 236 -1.79 -11.86 -5.84
C PHE A 236 -0.36 -11.65 -5.35
N VAL A 237 -0.16 -11.05 -4.18
CA VAL A 237 1.17 -10.80 -3.63
C VAL A 237 1.46 -11.76 -2.49
N SER A 238 2.35 -12.72 -2.74
CA SER A 238 2.88 -13.62 -1.71
C SER A 238 4.10 -12.98 -1.09
N HIS A 239 4.07 -12.70 0.21
CA HIS A 239 5.17 -12.02 0.89
C HIS A 239 5.16 -12.29 2.39
N TRP A 240 6.29 -12.00 3.05
CA TRP A 240 6.39 -11.97 4.49
C TRP A 240 6.22 -10.55 5.04
N TRP A 241 5.59 -10.40 6.19
CA TRP A 241 5.29 -9.09 6.80
C TRP A 241 6.50 -8.38 7.41
N GLY A 242 7.61 -9.08 7.64
CA GLY A 242 8.84 -8.46 8.13
C GLY A 242 9.67 -7.77 7.04
N GLU A 243 9.22 -7.82 5.79
CA GLU A 243 9.80 -7.04 4.70
C GLU A 243 9.57 -5.54 4.92
N GLY A 244 10.54 -4.72 4.52
CA GLY A 244 10.41 -3.27 4.58
C GLY A 244 9.29 -2.79 3.68
N VAL A 245 8.43 -1.89 4.17
CA VAL A 245 7.28 -1.40 3.39
C VAL A 245 7.74 -0.67 2.12
N LEU A 246 8.86 0.07 2.19
CA LEU A 246 9.41 0.75 1.03
C LEU A 246 9.96 -0.24 -0.01
N ASP A 247 10.70 -1.26 0.43
CA ASP A 247 11.22 -2.33 -0.43
C ASP A 247 10.07 -3.09 -1.11
N PHE A 248 9.01 -3.39 -0.34
CA PHE A 248 7.78 -4.01 -0.82
C PHE A 248 7.09 -3.16 -1.91
N VAL A 249 6.96 -1.85 -1.70
CA VAL A 249 6.38 -0.93 -2.69
C VAL A 249 7.25 -0.85 -3.94
N ALA A 250 8.57 -0.77 -3.80
CA ALA A 250 9.47 -0.75 -4.94
C ALA A 250 9.35 -2.02 -5.80
N CYS A 251 9.19 -3.19 -5.17
CA CYS A 251 8.93 -4.46 -5.87
C CYS A 251 7.61 -4.41 -6.66
N LEU A 252 6.55 -3.85 -6.08
CA LEU A 252 5.25 -3.71 -6.75
C LEU A 252 5.31 -2.74 -7.94
N GLU A 253 5.99 -1.60 -7.78
CA GLU A 253 6.19 -0.63 -8.86
C GLU A 253 6.97 -1.25 -10.01
N GLN A 254 8.05 -1.98 -9.71
CA GLN A 254 8.85 -2.66 -10.72
C GLN A 254 8.05 -3.73 -11.46
N HIS A 255 7.29 -4.56 -10.74
CA HIS A 255 6.42 -5.55 -11.34
C HIS A 255 5.33 -4.92 -12.22
N ALA A 256 4.70 -3.84 -11.74
CA ALA A 256 3.73 -3.09 -12.53
C ALA A 256 4.33 -2.53 -13.83
N ASN A 257 5.54 -1.95 -13.74
CA ASN A 257 6.25 -1.41 -14.90
C ASN A 257 6.58 -2.49 -15.93
N ILE A 258 7.12 -3.63 -15.50
CA ILE A 258 7.50 -4.73 -16.40
C ILE A 258 6.29 -5.31 -17.12
N HIS A 259 5.15 -5.41 -16.45
CA HIS A 259 3.89 -5.89 -17.04
C HIS A 259 3.06 -4.78 -17.70
N SER A 260 3.59 -3.55 -17.82
CA SER A 260 2.88 -2.40 -18.38
C SER A 260 1.51 -2.18 -17.75
N LEU A 261 1.41 -2.41 -16.44
CA LEU A 261 0.19 -2.22 -15.67
C LEU A 261 0.01 -0.72 -15.39
N GLY A 262 -1.21 -0.23 -15.59
CA GLY A 262 -1.56 1.13 -15.17
C GLY A 262 -1.49 1.29 -13.65
N LEU A 263 -1.41 2.54 -13.18
CA LEU A 263 -1.35 2.87 -11.75
C LEU A 263 -2.54 2.26 -10.96
N ASP A 264 -3.71 2.16 -11.57
CA ASP A 264 -4.91 1.58 -10.94
C ASP A 264 -4.95 0.04 -10.96
N ALA A 265 -3.81 -0.64 -11.18
CA ALA A 265 -3.77 -2.09 -11.22
C ALA A 265 -3.93 -2.68 -9.80
N PRO A 266 -5.00 -3.45 -9.54
CA PRO A 266 -5.26 -3.97 -8.21
C PRO A 266 -4.34 -5.15 -7.88
N TYR A 267 -3.61 -5.03 -6.78
CA TYR A 267 -2.87 -6.12 -6.15
C TYR A 267 -3.61 -6.62 -4.93
N TRP A 268 -3.68 -7.94 -4.74
CA TRP A 268 -4.16 -8.52 -3.49
C TRP A 268 -2.99 -8.65 -2.52
N VAL A 269 -3.10 -7.98 -1.37
CA VAL A 269 -2.10 -8.04 -0.30
C VAL A 269 -2.81 -8.38 1.00
N CYS A 270 -2.40 -9.46 1.65
CA CYS A 270 -3.12 -10.03 2.79
C CYS A 270 -3.34 -9.06 3.96
N ALA A 271 -2.38 -8.17 4.24
CA ALA A 271 -2.53 -7.18 5.32
C ALA A 271 -3.56 -6.09 5.01
N TYR A 272 -3.79 -5.78 3.73
CA TYR A 272 -4.72 -4.72 3.33
C TYR A 272 -6.11 -5.27 3.01
N ALA A 273 -6.16 -6.48 2.48
CA ALA A 273 -7.40 -7.11 2.02
C ALA A 273 -8.18 -7.82 3.15
N ASN A 274 -7.49 -8.31 4.18
CA ASN A 274 -8.16 -8.96 5.31
C ASN A 274 -8.50 -7.97 6.41
N ASP A 275 -9.56 -8.28 7.13
CA ASP A 275 -9.82 -7.67 8.42
C ASP A 275 -8.82 -8.18 9.46
N GLN A 276 -8.02 -7.26 10.00
CA GLN A 276 -6.96 -7.56 10.95
C GLN A 276 -7.48 -7.84 12.36
N HIS A 277 -8.73 -7.48 12.65
CA HIS A 277 -9.40 -7.75 13.93
C HIS A 277 -10.13 -9.10 13.93
N GLU A 278 -10.47 -9.62 12.75
CA GLU A 278 -11.25 -10.85 12.56
C GLU A 278 -10.53 -11.87 11.64
N LEU A 279 -9.18 -11.88 11.65
CA LEU A 279 -8.38 -12.70 10.73
C LEU A 279 -8.68 -14.21 10.83
N ALA A 280 -9.03 -14.71 12.02
CA ALA A 280 -9.38 -16.11 12.24
C ALA A 280 -10.59 -16.55 11.40
N SER A 281 -11.58 -15.67 11.26
CA SER A 281 -12.75 -15.92 10.40
C SER A 281 -12.39 -16.01 8.91
N ALA A 282 -11.39 -15.22 8.48
CA ALA A 282 -10.93 -15.17 7.09
C ALA A 282 -10.10 -16.40 6.68
N LEU A 283 -9.47 -17.09 7.64
CA LEU A 283 -8.63 -18.27 7.40
C LEU A 283 -9.44 -19.57 7.40
N GLY A 284 -10.40 -19.72 8.31
CA GLY A 284 -11.21 -20.94 8.44
C GLY A 284 -10.41 -22.20 8.76
N THR A 285 -11.06 -23.36 8.73
CA THR A 285 -10.41 -24.68 8.91
C THR A 285 -9.96 -25.31 7.60
N ASP A 286 -10.60 -24.93 6.48
CA ASP A 286 -10.20 -25.29 5.12
C ASP A 286 -9.54 -24.10 4.45
N PRO A 287 -8.22 -24.15 4.15
CA PRO A 287 -7.52 -23.10 3.43
C PRO A 287 -8.18 -22.71 2.09
N LYS A 288 -8.91 -23.63 1.44
CA LYS A 288 -9.63 -23.36 0.18
C LYS A 288 -10.89 -22.51 0.38
N ALA A 289 -11.43 -22.45 1.58
CA ALA A 289 -12.53 -21.55 1.93
C ALA A 289 -12.07 -20.12 2.23
N SER A 290 -10.76 -19.90 2.37
CA SER A 290 -10.19 -18.62 2.77
C SER A 290 -10.31 -17.54 1.69
N SER A 291 -10.26 -16.27 2.12
CA SER A 291 -10.17 -15.11 1.20
C SER A 291 -8.92 -15.18 0.32
N PHE A 292 -7.83 -15.75 0.83
CA PHE A 292 -6.55 -15.95 0.16
C PHE A 292 -6.72 -16.83 -1.07
N PHE A 293 -7.28 -18.02 -0.88
CA PHE A 293 -7.49 -18.98 -1.97
C PHE A 293 -8.44 -18.40 -3.03
N ARG A 294 -9.53 -17.76 -2.59
CA ARG A 294 -10.51 -17.13 -3.50
C ARG A 294 -9.91 -16.00 -4.34
N ALA A 295 -9.01 -15.20 -3.77
CA ALA A 295 -8.31 -14.16 -4.51
C ALA A 295 -7.33 -14.76 -5.52
N LEU A 296 -6.63 -15.82 -5.12
CA LEU A 296 -5.62 -16.49 -5.92
C LEU A 296 -6.22 -17.20 -7.15
N VAL A 297 -7.30 -17.95 -6.98
CA VAL A 297 -7.98 -18.68 -8.09
C VAL A 297 -9.04 -17.85 -8.82
N GLY A 298 -9.14 -16.55 -8.50
CA GLY A 298 -10.11 -15.66 -9.13
C GLY A 298 -9.81 -15.44 -10.61
N GLU A 299 -10.86 -15.34 -11.44
CA GLU A 299 -10.74 -15.24 -12.91
C GLU A 299 -9.89 -14.05 -13.42
N GLU A 300 -9.80 -12.97 -12.66
CA GLU A 300 -9.01 -11.78 -13.02
C GLU A 300 -7.54 -11.87 -12.59
N CYS A 301 -7.21 -12.82 -11.70
CA CYS A 301 -5.86 -13.01 -11.21
C CYS A 301 -5.03 -13.68 -12.29
N ARG A 302 -3.96 -13.00 -12.72
CA ARG A 302 -3.06 -13.44 -13.81
C ARG A 302 -1.82 -14.13 -13.29
N GLY A 303 -1.50 -13.92 -12.01
CA GLY A 303 -0.33 -14.50 -11.41
C GLY A 303 -0.13 -14.12 -9.95
N VAL A 304 0.89 -14.76 -9.38
CA VAL A 304 1.45 -14.46 -8.08
C VAL A 304 2.75 -13.69 -8.28
N LEU A 305 2.87 -12.58 -7.56
CA LEU A 305 4.15 -11.93 -7.29
C LEU A 305 4.65 -12.39 -5.93
N LEU A 306 5.72 -13.19 -5.93
CA LEU A 306 6.44 -13.57 -4.73
C LEU A 306 7.51 -12.51 -4.42
N ILE A 307 7.37 -11.79 -3.31
CA ILE A 307 8.37 -10.80 -2.87
C ILE A 307 9.27 -11.45 -1.83
N LEU A 308 10.55 -11.57 -2.16
CA LEU A 308 11.59 -12.08 -1.28
C LEU A 308 12.22 -10.95 -0.49
N ASN A 309 12.38 -11.16 0.81
CA ASN A 309 13.11 -10.23 1.64
C ASN A 309 14.62 -10.37 1.46
N ARG A 310 15.30 -9.25 1.58
CA ARG A 310 16.74 -9.17 1.83
C ARG A 310 17.07 -9.64 3.25
N PRO A 311 18.29 -10.13 3.51
CA PRO A 311 18.71 -10.44 4.87
C PRO A 311 18.72 -9.15 5.70
N ARG A 312 18.11 -9.18 6.89
CA ARG A 312 18.04 -8.02 7.80
C ARG A 312 18.96 -8.15 9.01
N SER A 313 19.22 -9.37 9.45
CA SER A 313 20.08 -9.71 10.58
C SER A 313 20.50 -11.18 10.46
N ASP A 314 21.44 -11.62 11.29
CA ASP A 314 21.89 -13.03 11.32
C ASP A 314 20.75 -14.03 11.54
N ASP A 315 19.66 -13.59 12.18
CA ASP A 315 18.48 -14.40 12.46
C ASP A 315 17.31 -14.20 11.48
N ILE A 316 17.42 -13.25 10.54
CA ILE A 316 16.45 -13.03 9.46
C ILE A 316 17.18 -13.21 8.12
N PRO A 317 17.24 -14.44 7.59
CA PRO A 317 17.90 -14.71 6.32
C PRO A 317 17.10 -14.13 5.16
N ALA A 318 17.70 -14.10 3.97
CA ALA A 318 16.95 -13.84 2.74
C ALA A 318 15.90 -14.93 2.49
N GLY A 319 14.85 -14.61 1.73
CA GLY A 319 13.90 -15.61 1.25
C GLY A 319 13.03 -16.25 2.34
N VAL A 320 12.73 -15.53 3.43
CA VAL A 320 11.81 -15.97 4.50
C VAL A 320 10.47 -16.50 3.97
N PRO A 321 9.84 -15.96 2.91
CA PRO A 321 8.62 -16.55 2.34
C PRO A 321 8.70 -18.07 2.08
N PHE A 322 9.86 -18.61 1.72
CA PHE A 322 10.03 -20.06 1.50
C PHE A 322 9.92 -20.90 2.78
N THR A 323 9.99 -20.27 3.95
CA THR A 323 9.89 -20.93 5.26
C THR A 323 8.51 -20.79 5.90
N ARG A 324 7.60 -20.03 5.28
CA ARG A 324 6.29 -19.68 5.83
C ARG A 324 5.20 -20.51 5.16
N ILE A 325 4.47 -21.31 5.95
CA ILE A 325 3.48 -22.25 5.42
C ILE A 325 2.43 -21.61 4.50
N TRP A 326 1.96 -20.40 4.82
CA TRP A 326 0.99 -19.68 3.99
C TRP A 326 1.59 -19.25 2.64
N CYS A 327 2.81 -18.70 2.64
CA CYS A 327 3.53 -18.36 1.40
C CYS A 327 3.81 -19.62 0.57
N VAL A 328 4.18 -20.74 1.20
CA VAL A 328 4.38 -22.02 0.52
C VAL A 328 3.08 -22.56 -0.08
N PHE A 329 1.96 -22.42 0.64
CA PHE A 329 0.64 -22.80 0.12
C PHE A 329 0.24 -21.95 -1.10
N GLU A 330 0.47 -20.63 -1.05
CA GLU A 330 0.20 -19.72 -2.17
C GLU A 330 1.01 -20.10 -3.42
N GLN A 331 2.30 -20.41 -3.24
CA GLN A 331 3.17 -20.90 -4.33
C GLN A 331 2.70 -22.26 -4.86
N PHE A 332 2.32 -23.19 -3.97
CA PHE A 332 1.78 -24.49 -4.36
C PHE A 332 0.53 -24.34 -5.23
N VAL A 333 -0.41 -23.48 -4.83
CA VAL A 333 -1.63 -23.23 -5.61
C VAL A 333 -1.29 -22.58 -6.96
N ALA A 334 -0.36 -21.62 -7.00
CA ALA A 334 0.08 -20.97 -8.23
C ALA A 334 0.73 -21.94 -9.23
N LEU A 335 1.52 -22.91 -8.73
CA LEU A 335 2.26 -23.87 -9.55
C LEU A 335 1.43 -25.12 -9.91
N THR A 336 0.26 -25.33 -9.28
CA THR A 336 -0.56 -26.52 -9.50
C THR A 336 -1.68 -26.22 -10.49
N SER A 337 -1.56 -26.81 -11.68
CA SER A 337 -2.48 -26.59 -12.81
C SER A 337 -3.93 -27.00 -12.53
N GLU A 338 -4.17 -27.90 -11.57
CA GLU A 338 -5.52 -28.26 -11.11
C GLU A 338 -6.29 -27.04 -10.58
N TYR A 339 -5.60 -26.15 -9.87
CA TYR A 339 -6.23 -24.97 -9.27
C TYR A 339 -6.15 -23.75 -10.16
N SER A 340 -5.11 -23.66 -10.99
CA SER A 340 -4.73 -22.40 -11.63
C SER A 340 -3.87 -22.65 -12.87
N PRO A 341 -4.47 -23.10 -13.99
CA PRO A 341 -3.72 -23.51 -15.18
C PRO A 341 -2.97 -22.35 -15.86
N ASN A 342 -3.31 -21.10 -15.56
CA ASN A 342 -2.79 -19.91 -16.24
C ASN A 342 -2.15 -18.89 -15.29
N LEU A 343 -1.93 -19.22 -14.01
CA LEU A 343 -1.23 -18.29 -13.13
C LEU A 343 0.27 -18.31 -13.43
N SER A 344 0.82 -17.12 -13.63
CA SER A 344 2.27 -16.90 -13.61
C SER A 344 2.79 -16.81 -12.17
N LEU A 345 4.03 -17.22 -11.93
CA LEU A 345 4.75 -16.98 -10.69
C LEU A 345 5.98 -16.13 -10.97
N ASP A 346 5.88 -14.85 -10.64
CA ASP A 346 6.98 -13.91 -10.72
C ASP A 346 7.63 -13.75 -9.35
N ILE A 347 8.94 -13.49 -9.33
CA ILE A 347 9.71 -13.37 -8.09
C ILE A 347 10.43 -12.03 -8.11
N CYS A 348 10.20 -11.20 -7.09
CA CYS A 348 10.83 -9.90 -6.94
C CYS A 348 11.64 -9.82 -5.65
N SER A 349 12.75 -9.08 -5.68
CA SER A 349 13.58 -8.80 -4.52
C SER A 349 14.21 -7.42 -4.63
N TRP A 350 14.32 -6.71 -3.52
CA TRP A 350 15.08 -5.46 -3.45
C TRP A 350 16.54 -5.74 -3.06
N ASP A 351 17.48 -5.39 -3.92
CA ASP A 351 18.92 -5.67 -3.73
C ASP A 351 19.66 -4.59 -2.89
N GLY A 352 18.93 -3.59 -2.38
CA GLY A 352 19.49 -2.42 -1.69
C GLY A 352 19.73 -1.22 -2.62
N LYS A 353 19.56 -1.37 -3.93
CA LYS A 353 19.68 -0.31 -4.94
C LYS A 353 18.47 -0.24 -5.86
N ALA A 354 17.94 -1.39 -6.27
CA ALA A 354 16.81 -1.52 -7.17
C ALA A 354 16.01 -2.79 -6.90
N ALA A 355 14.73 -2.77 -7.32
CA ALA A 355 13.91 -3.96 -7.36
C ALA A 355 14.30 -4.78 -8.60
N GLN A 356 14.65 -6.04 -8.38
CA GLN A 356 14.99 -7.01 -9.41
C GLN A 356 13.83 -7.99 -9.54
N LEU A 357 13.47 -8.37 -10.77
CA LEU A 357 12.31 -9.23 -11.04
C LEU A 357 12.67 -10.39 -11.97
N LEU A 358 12.39 -11.61 -11.54
CA LEU A 358 12.28 -12.79 -12.39
C LEU A 358 10.83 -12.96 -12.83
N VAL A 359 10.61 -13.09 -14.12
CA VAL A 359 9.27 -13.33 -14.69
C VAL A 359 9.13 -14.80 -15.08
N GLN A 360 7.98 -15.45 -14.85
CA GLN A 360 7.72 -16.76 -15.45
C GLN A 360 7.42 -16.60 -16.94
N GLY A 361 8.32 -17.10 -17.79
CA GLY A 361 8.21 -16.95 -19.24
C GLY A 361 8.67 -15.57 -19.72
N LEU A 362 8.05 -15.08 -20.79
CA LEU A 362 8.34 -13.79 -21.42
C LEU A 362 7.24 -12.77 -21.06
N THR A 363 7.61 -11.51 -20.90
CA THR A 363 6.64 -10.41 -20.92
C THR A 363 5.97 -10.29 -22.29
N GLU A 364 4.86 -9.56 -22.38
CA GLU A 364 4.20 -9.32 -23.68
C GLU A 364 5.13 -8.65 -24.70
N ALA A 365 6.00 -7.73 -24.26
CA ALA A 365 6.96 -7.06 -25.12
C ALA A 365 8.04 -8.02 -25.61
N GLU A 366 8.58 -8.86 -24.72
CA GLU A 366 9.58 -9.87 -25.08
C GLU A 366 9.00 -10.97 -25.97
N ALA A 367 7.76 -11.40 -25.73
CA ALA A 367 7.07 -12.38 -26.56
C ALA A 367 6.85 -11.86 -27.98
N LYS A 368 6.49 -10.58 -28.15
CA LYS A 368 6.39 -9.94 -29.48
C LYS A 368 7.73 -9.96 -30.21
N GLU A 369 8.83 -9.70 -29.49
CA GLU A 369 10.16 -9.72 -30.09
C GLU A 369 10.64 -11.12 -30.42
N GLU A 370 10.34 -12.11 -29.57
CA GLU A 370 10.63 -13.51 -29.83
C GLU A 370 9.90 -14.00 -31.08
N ASN A 371 8.64 -13.62 -31.26
CA ASN A 371 7.85 -13.95 -32.44
C ASN A 371 8.37 -13.26 -33.71
N PHE A 372 8.97 -12.07 -33.57
CA PHE A 372 9.54 -11.32 -34.70
C PHE A 372 10.93 -11.82 -35.10
N LEU A 373 11.79 -12.07 -34.11
CA LEU A 373 13.14 -12.57 -34.29
C LEU A 373 13.45 -13.59 -33.18
N PRO A 374 13.38 -14.91 -33.48
CA PRO A 374 13.64 -15.96 -32.50
C PRO A 374 14.99 -15.76 -31.78
N GLY A 375 14.98 -15.94 -30.46
CA GLY A 375 16.09 -15.71 -29.55
C GLY A 375 16.19 -14.28 -28.99
N LYS A 376 15.55 -13.28 -29.62
CA LYS A 376 15.64 -11.89 -29.17
C LYS A 376 14.87 -11.66 -27.87
N GLY A 377 13.68 -12.23 -27.72
CA GLY A 377 12.87 -12.09 -26.52
C GLY A 377 13.53 -12.76 -25.32
N TYR A 378 14.05 -13.98 -25.51
CA TYR A 378 14.82 -14.66 -24.47
C TYR A 378 16.15 -13.98 -24.14
N GLY A 379 16.83 -13.39 -25.13
CA GLY A 379 18.04 -12.60 -24.88
C GLY A 379 17.76 -11.35 -24.04
N ARG A 380 16.63 -10.66 -24.28
CA ARG A 380 16.20 -9.53 -23.43
C ARG A 380 15.84 -9.96 -22.02
N LYS A 381 15.09 -11.05 -21.88
CA LYS A 381 14.78 -11.64 -20.59
C LYS A 381 16.05 -11.91 -19.79
N GLN A 382 17.03 -12.57 -20.42
CA GLN A 382 18.31 -12.88 -19.78
C GLN A 382 19.01 -11.63 -19.29
N SER A 383 19.10 -10.58 -20.11
CA SER A 383 19.74 -9.32 -19.70
C SER A 383 18.97 -8.59 -18.60
N ARG A 384 17.64 -8.58 -18.62
CA ARG A 384 16.82 -7.98 -17.54
C ARG A 384 17.05 -8.71 -16.20
N GLU A 385 17.17 -10.02 -16.25
CA GLU A 385 17.18 -10.89 -15.06
C GLU A 385 18.60 -11.20 -14.54
N GLU A 386 19.65 -10.76 -15.24
CA GLU A 386 21.05 -11.11 -14.91
C GLU A 386 21.53 -10.60 -13.54
N HIS A 387 20.88 -9.56 -13.02
CA HIS A 387 21.23 -8.92 -11.74
C HIS A 387 20.36 -9.39 -10.57
N PHE A 388 19.48 -10.36 -10.79
CA PHE A 388 18.63 -10.86 -9.72
C PHE A 388 19.49 -11.46 -8.59
N PRO A 389 19.26 -11.07 -7.32
CA PRO A 389 20.07 -11.55 -6.21
C PRO A 389 19.75 -13.03 -5.93
N LEU A 390 20.70 -13.92 -6.22
CA LEU A 390 20.63 -15.36 -5.97
C LEU A 390 21.31 -15.75 -4.65
#